data_AF-A0A536PHD7-F1
#
_entry.id   AF-A0A536PHD7-F1
#
_cell.length_a   1.000
_cell.length_b   1.000
_cell.length_c   1.000
_cell.angle_alpha   90.00
_cell.angle_beta   90.00
_cell.angle_gamma   90.00
#
_symmetry.space_group_name_H-M   'P 1'
#
loop_
_entity.id
_entity.type
_entity.pdbx_description
1 polymer ?
#
loop_
_entity_poly.entity_id
_entity_poly.type
_entity_poly.pdbx_seq_one_letter_code
_entity_poly.pdbx_strand_id
1 'polypeptide(L)' 'MLKQMKRLQILIDEELDAALAKASAKTGRSKGALVREAVRRQIKALPPIEQDPLWDLAGAASFDPVPPEQIDDIVYDGR' A
#
# COMPACT_ATOMS: atom_id res chain seq x y z
N MET A 1 -8.20 9.46 -22.99
CA MET A 1 -7.46 10.74 -22.86
C MET A 1 -6.04 10.42 -22.37
N LEU A 2 -5.02 10.55 -23.22
CA LEU A 2 -3.63 10.33 -22.82
C LEU A 2 -3.26 11.34 -21.72
N LYS A 3 -2.79 10.84 -20.57
CA LYS A 3 -2.40 11.69 -19.44
C LYS A 3 -1.15 12.48 -19.83
N GLN A 4 -1.25 13.81 -19.92
CA GLN A 4 -0.08 14.65 -20.18
C GLN A 4 0.96 14.46 -19.07
N MET A 5 2.17 14.02 -19.44
CA MET A 5 3.28 13.85 -18.50
C MET A 5 4.21 15.05 -18.59
N LYS A 6 4.52 15.67 -17.44
CA LYS A 6 5.57 16.69 -17.34
C LYS A 6 6.89 16.03 -16.96
N ARG A 7 8.00 16.44 -17.57
CA ARG A 7 9.35 15.96 -17.24
C ARG A 7 9.83 16.65 -15.95
N LEU A 8 10.29 15.85 -14.99
CA LEU A 8 10.93 16.30 -13.76
C LEU A 8 12.35 15.70 -13.73
N GLN A 9 13.36 16.52 -13.49
CA GLN A 9 14.76 16.09 -13.30
C GLN A 9 15.13 16.34 -11.84
N ILE A 10 15.63 15.30 -11.17
CA ILE A 10 16.06 15.34 -9.78
C ILE A 10 17.37 14.56 -9.66
N LEU A 11 18.22 14.97 -8.73
CA LEU A 11 19.36 14.19 -8.27
C LEU A 11 18.90 13.38 -7.05
N ILE A 12 19.33 12.14 -6.96
CA ILE A 12 19.07 11.25 -5.82
C ILE A 12 20.37 10.57 -5.42
N ASP A 13 20.45 10.15 -4.16
CA ASP A 13 21.61 9.41 -3.66
C ASP A 13 21.76 8.08 -4.40
N GLU A 14 23.01 7.62 -4.57
CA GLU A 14 23.32 6.36 -5.24
C GLU A 14 22.64 5.16 -4.57
N GLU A 15 22.54 5.19 -3.23
CA GLU A 15 21.84 4.18 -2.44
C GLU A 15 20.35 4.07 -2.83
N LEU A 16 19.70 5.22 -3.08
CA LEU A 16 18.30 5.25 -3.49
C LEU A 16 18.12 4.70 -4.91
N ASP A 17 19.05 4.96 -5.83
CA ASP A 17 18.99 4.37 -7.17
C ASP A 17 19.17 2.84 -7.13
N ALA A 18 20.08 2.35 -6.28
CA ALA A 18 20.28 0.92 -6.05
C ALA A 18 19.02 0.25 -5.47
N ALA A 19 18.39 0.89 -4.47
CA ALA A 19 17.13 0.42 -3.90
C ALA A 19 15.99 0.40 -4.95
N LEU A 20 15.91 1.41 -5.80
CA LEU A 20 14.96 1.46 -6.92
C LEU A 20 15.22 0.36 -7.95
N ALA A 21 16.49 0.03 -8.24
CA ALA A 21 16.84 -1.07 -9.13
C ALA A 21 16.36 -2.42 -8.58
N LYS A 22 16.59 -2.67 -7.28
CA LYS A 22 16.11 -3.89 -6.59
C LYS A 22 14.59 -3.98 -6.60
N ALA A 23 13.89 -2.89 -6.31
CA ALA A 23 12.43 -2.84 -6.35
C ALA A 23 11.88 -3.03 -7.77
N SER A 24 12.56 -2.49 -8.78
CA SER A 24 12.21 -2.68 -10.19
C SER A 24 12.28 -4.16 -10.58
N ALA A 25 13.38 -4.84 -10.22
CA ALA A 25 13.54 -6.26 -10.45
C ALA A 25 12.47 -7.10 -9.73
N LYS A 26 12.16 -6.79 -8.47
CA LYS A 26 11.15 -7.51 -7.68
C LYS A 26 9.73 -7.35 -8.23
N THR A 27 9.38 -6.17 -8.74
CA THR A 27 8.00 -5.86 -9.15
C THR A 27 7.75 -5.94 -10.66
N GLY A 28 8.81 -6.04 -11.46
CA GLY A 28 8.72 -5.95 -12.92
C GLY A 28 8.35 -4.54 -13.44
N ARG A 29 8.36 -3.52 -12.57
CA ARG A 29 7.98 -2.14 -12.92
C ARG A 29 9.21 -1.28 -13.12
N SER A 30 9.16 -0.30 -14.01
CA SER A 30 10.30 0.61 -14.23
C SER A 30 10.56 1.51 -13.01
N LYS A 31 11.82 1.91 -12.81
CA LYS A 31 12.21 2.88 -11.75
C LYS A 31 11.32 4.12 -11.75
N GLY A 32 11.05 4.69 -12.94
CA GLY A 32 10.16 5.85 -13.07
C GLY A 32 8.71 5.56 -12.67
N ALA A 33 8.20 4.34 -12.88
CA ALA A 33 6.86 3.97 -12.40
C ALA A 33 6.80 3.88 -10.87
N LEU A 34 7.87 3.40 -10.23
CA LEU A 34 7.99 3.34 -8.77
C LEU A 34 8.11 4.74 -8.16
N VAL A 35 8.97 5.60 -8.71
CA VAL A 35 9.11 6.99 -8.27
C VAL A 35 7.79 7.73 -8.36
N ARG A 36 7.08 7.64 -9.51
CA ARG A 36 5.78 8.32 -9.68
C ARG A 36 4.73 7.83 -8.70
N GLU A 37 4.73 6.55 -8.35
CA GLU A 37 3.83 6.00 -7.35
C GLU A 37 4.18 6.48 -5.95
N ALA A 38 5.46 6.42 -5.56
CA ALA A 38 5.92 6.88 -4.26
C ALA A 38 5.59 8.38 -4.06
N VAL A 39 5.89 9.21 -5.06
CA VAL A 39 5.55 10.63 -5.07
C VAL A 39 4.04 10.85 -5.01
N ARG A 40 3.25 10.08 -5.77
CA ARG A 40 1.78 10.18 -5.72
C ARG A 40 1.24 9.83 -4.35
N ARG A 41 1.73 8.75 -3.74
CA ARG A 41 1.31 8.30 -2.41
C ARG A 41 1.65 9.33 -1.34
N GLN A 42 2.77 10.02 -1.48
CA GLN A 42 3.19 11.03 -0.50
C GLN A 42 2.42 12.35 -0.64
N ILE A 43 2.11 12.78 -1.87
CA ILE A 43 1.51 14.10 -2.13
C ILE A 43 -0.01 14.06 -2.11
N LYS A 44 -0.63 12.95 -2.54
CA LYS A 44 -2.08 12.83 -2.48
C LYS A 44 -2.48 12.45 -1.06
N ALA A 45 -3.22 13.34 -0.40
CA ALA A 45 -4.00 12.96 0.77
C ALA A 45 -4.86 11.75 0.39
N LEU A 46 -4.89 10.76 1.29
CA LEU A 46 -5.89 9.71 1.19
C LEU A 46 -7.27 10.37 1.21
N PRO A 47 -8.24 9.87 0.43
CA PRO A 47 -9.61 10.33 0.59
C PRO A 47 -10.06 10.07 2.04
N PRO A 48 -11.08 10.80 2.54
CA PRO A 48 -11.74 10.45 3.79
C PRO A 48 -12.07 8.95 3.82
N ILE A 49 -11.91 8.32 4.99
CA ILE A 49 -12.01 6.86 5.13
C ILE A 49 -13.42 6.35 4.74
N GLU A 50 -14.43 7.21 4.86
CA GLU A 50 -15.82 6.98 4.47
C GLU A 50 -16.00 6.81 2.95
N GLN A 51 -14.99 7.15 2.15
CA GLN A 51 -14.98 6.96 0.70
C GLN A 51 -14.24 5.69 0.28
N ASP A 52 -13.67 4.93 1.22
CA ASP A 52 -13.08 3.62 0.93
C ASP A 52 -14.20 2.62 0.59
N PRO A 53 -14.13 1.88 -0.52
CA PRO A 53 -15.11 0.83 -0.83
C PRO A 53 -15.23 -0.25 0.25
N LEU A 54 -14.21 -0.40 1.11
CA LEU A 54 -14.22 -1.30 2.25
C LEU A 54 -14.75 -0.66 3.54
N TRP A 55 -15.12 0.63 3.52
CA TRP A 55 -15.64 1.32 4.71
C TRP A 55 -16.87 0.62 5.27
N ASP A 56 -17.82 0.26 4.39
CA ASP A 56 -19.07 -0.38 4.77
C ASP A 56 -18.90 -1.82 5.29
N LEU A 57 -17.71 -2.43 5.14
CA LEU A 57 -17.39 -3.72 5.77
C LEU A 57 -17.17 -3.57 7.28
N ALA A 58 -16.76 -2.40 7.77
CA ALA A 58 -16.59 -2.16 9.19
C ALA A 58 -17.96 -2.19 9.89
N GLY A 59 -18.19 -3.21 10.72
CA GLY A 59 -19.48 -3.42 11.38
C GLY A 59 -20.55 -4.07 10.49
N ALA A 60 -20.22 -4.51 9.27
CA ALA A 60 -21.14 -5.29 8.43
C ALA A 60 -21.53 -6.64 9.06
N ALA A 61 -20.73 -7.13 9.99
CA ALA A 61 -21.02 -8.31 10.79
C ALA A 61 -20.76 -8.02 12.27
N SER A 62 -21.62 -8.58 13.12
CA SER A 62 -21.51 -8.50 14.57
C SER A 62 -21.49 -9.91 15.13
N PHE A 63 -20.49 -10.17 15.97
CA PHE A 63 -20.31 -11.44 16.68
C PHE A 63 -19.94 -11.12 18.12
N ASP A 64 -20.24 -12.03 19.03
CA ASP A 64 -19.77 -11.91 20.40
C ASP A 64 -18.23 -11.97 20.42
N PRO A 65 -17.56 -11.05 21.15
CA PRO A 65 -16.12 -11.08 21.28
C PRO A 65 -15.67 -12.41 21.91
N VAL A 66 -14.73 -13.07 21.26
CA VAL A 66 -14.07 -14.23 21.85
C VAL A 66 -13.14 -13.74 22.98
N PRO A 67 -13.10 -14.43 24.13
CA PRO A 67 -12.15 -14.11 25.19
C PRO A 67 -10.70 -14.20 24.69
N PRO A 68 -9.79 -13.28 25.08
CA PRO A 68 -8.41 -13.28 24.61
C PRO A 68 -7.69 -14.63 24.77
N GLU A 69 -7.98 -15.35 25.85
CA GLU A 69 -7.43 -16.66 26.17
C GLU A 69 -7.82 -17.77 25.18
N GLN A 70 -8.87 -17.57 24.37
CA GLN A 70 -9.31 -18.54 23.36
C GLN A 70 -8.84 -18.19 21.94
N ILE A 71 -8.20 -17.03 21.74
CA ILE A 71 -7.76 -16.59 20.42
C ILE A 71 -6.70 -17.55 19.87
N ASP A 72 -5.74 -17.94 20.70
CA ASP A 72 -4.64 -18.80 20.25
C ASP A 72 -5.16 -20.18 19.86
N ASP A 73 -6.05 -20.77 20.66
CA ASP A 73 -6.68 -22.07 20.37
C ASP A 73 -7.47 -22.03 19.04
N ILE A 74 -8.21 -20.95 18.77
CA ILE A 74 -9.01 -20.82 17.54
C ILE A 74 -8.14 -20.58 16.30
N VAL A 75 -7.11 -19.74 16.41
CA VAL A 75 -6.28 -19.32 15.27
C VAL A 75 -5.21 -20.36 14.95
N TYR A 76 -4.65 -21.04 15.95
CA TYR A 76 -3.47 -21.90 15.80
C TYR A 76 -3.73 -23.39 15.99
N ASP A 77 -4.74 -23.79 16.79
CA ASP A 77 -5.00 -25.21 17.10
C ASP A 77 -6.10 -25.85 16.21
N GLY A 78 -6.61 -25.14 15.21
CA GLY A 78 -7.55 -25.66 14.20
C GLY A 78 -6.95 -26.60 13.13
N ARG A 79 -5.93 -27.40 13.47
CA ARG A 79 -5.38 -28.46 12.58
C ARG A 79 -5.74 -29.86 13.06
#